data_AF-A0A0H3K374-F1
#
_entry.id   AF-A0A0H3K374-F1
#
_cell.length_a   1.000
_cell.length_b   1.000
_cell.length_c   1.000
_cell.angle_alpha   90.00
_cell.angle_beta   90.00
_cell.angle_gamma   90.00
#
_symmetry.space_group_name_H-M   'P 1'
#
loop_
_entity.id
_entity.type
_entity.pdbx_description
1 polymer ?
#
loop_
_entity_poly.entity_id
_entity_poly.type
_entity_poly.pdbx_seq_one_letter_code
_entity_poly.pdbx_strand_id
1 'polypeptide(L)'
;MNRLLLLSGLVVSSALTAVTIASVLSIPARATPPESSAIAQEMWPWRSGFPNRMGNADQHFIVMMIPHHEGAIAMADLAISQAKHPELQALARAIQTSQTQEVRDMQTWYRRWYGSTVPDWDDRRVSSWRNSGMPSIGMGCAGRAGLATDLIALQAAPDFDRAFIEMMIPHHEMGVRMAQMVLLRSDRPEIQRLAQAIITDQNQEIRQMQQWYRQWYS
;
A
#
# COMPACT_ATOMS: atom_id res chain seq x y z
N MET A 1 -29.29 17.82 -59.34
CA MET A 1 -29.31 18.40 -57.98
C MET A 1 -28.37 17.59 -57.10
N ASN A 2 -27.24 18.19 -56.71
CA ASN A 2 -26.22 17.65 -55.81
C ASN A 2 -26.77 17.35 -54.42
N ARG A 3 -26.38 16.23 -53.80
CA ARG A 3 -26.04 16.11 -52.36
C ARG A 3 -25.05 14.94 -52.16
N LEU A 4 -23.75 15.22 -52.14
CA LEU A 4 -22.88 15.38 -50.94
C LEU A 4 -22.64 14.07 -50.19
N LEU A 5 -21.48 13.45 -50.45
CA LEU A 5 -20.90 12.33 -49.70
C LEU A 5 -20.30 12.88 -48.40
N LEU A 6 -20.72 12.35 -47.25
CA LEU A 6 -20.08 12.59 -45.96
C LEU A 6 -19.30 11.34 -45.57
N LEU A 7 -17.97 11.45 -45.59
CA LEU A 7 -17.02 10.54 -44.97
C LEU A 7 -17.08 10.76 -43.45
N SER A 8 -17.60 9.80 -42.70
CA SER A 8 -17.43 9.73 -41.25
C SER A 8 -16.34 8.72 -40.91
N GLY A 9 -15.27 9.21 -40.29
CA GLY A 9 -14.11 8.44 -39.88
C GLY A 9 -14.45 7.41 -38.80
N LEU A 10 -13.82 6.23 -38.90
CA LEU A 10 -13.80 5.22 -37.86
C LEU A 10 -12.92 5.73 -36.69
N VAL A 11 -13.53 6.05 -35.56
CA VAL A 11 -12.82 6.12 -34.27
C VAL A 11 -12.78 4.71 -33.71
N VAL A 12 -11.61 4.07 -33.74
CA VAL A 12 -11.38 2.83 -32.98
C VAL A 12 -11.23 3.26 -31.52
N SER A 13 -12.33 3.18 -30.76
CA SER A 13 -12.33 3.40 -29.31
C SER A 13 -11.93 2.09 -28.63
N SER A 14 -10.69 2.04 -28.14
CA SER A 14 -10.22 1.00 -27.23
C SER A 14 -10.93 1.20 -25.89
N ALA A 15 -12.06 0.52 -25.69
CA ALA A 15 -12.75 0.52 -24.42
C ALA A 15 -11.90 -0.22 -23.38
N LEU A 16 -11.22 0.52 -22.50
CA LEU A 16 -10.80 -0.03 -21.21
C LEU A 16 -12.07 -0.30 -20.40
N THR A 17 -12.46 -1.56 -20.31
CA THR A 17 -13.46 -2.02 -19.36
C THR A 17 -12.91 -1.86 -17.95
N ALA A 18 -13.20 -0.71 -17.33
CA ALA A 18 -13.15 -0.58 -15.88
C ALA A 18 -14.24 -1.47 -15.28
N VAL A 19 -13.88 -2.70 -14.93
CA VAL A 19 -14.76 -3.57 -14.16
C VAL A 19 -14.72 -3.08 -12.72
N THR A 20 -15.67 -2.23 -12.35
CA THR A 20 -15.95 -1.90 -10.96
C THR A 20 -16.75 -3.05 -10.34
N ILE A 21 -16.05 -4.05 -9.79
CA ILE A 21 -16.72 -5.04 -8.94
C ILE A 21 -16.99 -4.38 -7.59
N ALA A 22 -18.13 -3.71 -7.47
CA ALA A 22 -18.71 -3.36 -6.19
C ALA A 22 -19.28 -4.62 -5.52
N SER A 23 -18.40 -5.47 -5.01
CA SER A 23 -18.80 -6.56 -4.11
C SER A 23 -19.20 -5.96 -2.77
N VAL A 24 -20.51 -5.93 -2.49
CA VAL A 24 -21.02 -5.72 -1.13
C VAL A 24 -20.65 -6.98 -0.32
N LEU A 25 -19.44 -6.98 0.23
CA LEU A 25 -19.02 -8.00 1.19
C LEU A 25 -19.73 -7.72 2.51
N SER A 26 -20.62 -8.63 2.90
CA SER A 26 -21.14 -8.71 4.26
C SER A 26 -19.95 -8.76 5.23
N ILE A 27 -19.83 -7.77 6.11
CA ILE A 27 -18.76 -7.68 7.10
C ILE A 27 -18.91 -8.89 8.04
N PRO A 28 -17.99 -9.88 8.02
CA PRO A 28 -18.03 -10.93 9.03
C PRO A 28 -17.67 -10.30 10.39
N ALA A 29 -18.33 -10.75 11.45
CA ALA A 29 -17.98 -10.36 12.81
C ALA A 29 -16.48 -10.65 13.06
N ARG A 30 -15.82 -9.70 13.72
CA ARG A 30 -14.39 -9.70 14.09
C ARG A 30 -13.90 -11.08 14.53
N ALA A 31 -13.22 -11.80 13.63
CA ALA A 31 -12.53 -13.03 13.99
C ALA A 31 -11.20 -12.67 14.68
N THR A 32 -11.11 -12.91 15.98
CA THR A 32 -9.81 -12.88 16.67
C THR A 32 -9.06 -14.17 16.33
N PRO A 33 -7.85 -14.11 15.74
CA PRO A 33 -7.04 -15.30 15.51
C PRO A 33 -6.79 -16.04 16.85
N PRO A 34 -6.77 -17.38 16.87
CA PRO A 34 -6.41 -18.13 18.07
C PRO A 34 -5.00 -17.75 18.52
N GLU A 35 -4.80 -17.64 19.84
CA GLU A 35 -3.56 -17.11 20.45
C GLU A 35 -2.29 -17.90 20.08
N SER A 36 -2.45 -19.15 19.67
CA SER A 36 -1.36 -20.03 19.25
C SER A 36 -0.93 -19.85 17.79
N SER A 37 -1.64 -19.06 16.98
CA SER A 37 -1.28 -18.87 15.57
C SER A 37 0.07 -18.15 15.42
N ALA A 38 0.83 -18.49 14.37
CA ALA A 38 2.09 -17.80 14.06
C ALA A 38 1.90 -16.28 13.94
N ILE A 39 0.78 -15.87 13.36
CA ILE A 39 0.34 -14.47 13.29
C ILE A 39 0.14 -13.88 14.69
N ALA A 40 -0.57 -14.57 15.61
CA ALA A 40 -0.77 -14.08 16.97
C ALA A 40 0.54 -13.99 17.79
N GLN A 41 1.49 -14.90 17.56
CA GLN A 41 2.81 -14.91 18.21
C GLN A 41 3.71 -13.78 17.69
N GLU A 42 3.74 -13.54 16.39
CA GLU A 42 4.47 -12.41 15.78
C GLU A 42 3.86 -11.06 16.20
N MET A 43 2.53 -11.04 16.41
CA MET A 43 1.79 -9.88 16.91
C MET A 43 1.84 -9.71 18.44
N TRP A 44 2.49 -10.62 19.20
CA TRP A 44 2.50 -10.61 20.67
C TRP A 44 3.14 -9.36 21.30
N PRO A 45 4.30 -8.84 20.82
CA PRO A 45 4.86 -7.58 21.30
C PRO A 45 3.89 -6.40 21.08
N TRP A 46 3.04 -6.49 20.05
CA TRP A 46 2.06 -5.50 19.68
C TRP A 46 0.76 -5.62 20.49
N ARG A 47 0.27 -6.83 20.82
CA ARG A 47 -0.90 -6.98 21.70
C ARG A 47 -0.63 -6.43 23.11
N SER A 48 0.60 -6.62 23.59
CA SER A 48 1.03 -6.38 24.97
C SER A 48 1.73 -5.03 25.18
N GLY A 49 2.31 -4.45 24.13
CA GLY A 49 3.20 -3.29 24.18
C GLY A 49 2.60 -1.95 23.77
N PHE A 50 1.31 -1.88 23.39
CA PHE A 50 0.64 -0.58 23.23
C PHE A 50 0.04 -0.15 24.57
N PRO A 51 0.69 0.73 25.37
CA PRO A 51 -0.01 1.40 26.44
C PRO A 51 -1.25 2.10 25.88
N ASN A 52 -2.33 2.09 26.65
CA ASN A 52 -3.60 2.83 26.42
C ASN A 52 -3.39 4.38 26.27
N ARG A 53 -2.13 4.83 26.16
CA ARG A 53 -1.63 6.19 25.99
C ARG A 53 -1.05 6.49 24.60
N MET A 54 -1.04 5.52 23.67
CA MET A 54 -0.86 5.87 22.25
C MET A 54 -2.19 6.38 21.70
N GLY A 55 -2.15 7.41 20.85
CA GLY A 55 -3.34 7.95 20.20
C GLY A 55 -4.14 6.88 19.44
N ASN A 56 -5.35 7.22 19.03
CA ASN A 56 -6.27 6.35 18.29
C ASN A 56 -5.52 5.48 17.25
N ALA A 57 -5.74 4.15 17.24
CA ALA A 57 -5.09 3.23 16.31
C ALA A 57 -5.21 3.67 14.84
N ASP A 58 -6.32 4.32 14.49
CA ASP A 58 -6.54 4.93 13.17
C ASP A 58 -5.51 6.04 12.86
N GLN A 59 -5.22 6.89 13.85
CA GLN A 59 -4.27 8.00 13.73
C GLN A 59 -2.87 7.48 13.47
N HIS A 60 -2.49 6.44 14.21
CA HIS A 60 -1.20 5.79 14.05
C HIS A 60 -1.07 5.09 12.69
N PHE A 61 -2.09 4.32 12.29
CA PHE A 61 -2.13 3.67 10.98
C PHE A 61 -1.97 4.68 9.84
N ILE A 62 -2.70 5.79 9.86
CA ILE A 62 -2.59 6.82 8.82
C ILE A 62 -1.18 7.42 8.76
N VAL A 63 -0.59 7.77 9.90
CA VAL A 63 0.74 8.39 9.97
C VAL A 63 1.85 7.44 9.48
N MET A 64 1.66 6.13 9.64
CA MET A 64 2.62 5.12 9.18
C MET A 64 2.38 4.72 7.71
N MET A 65 1.12 4.57 7.30
CA MET A 65 0.77 4.06 5.98
C MET A 65 0.97 5.10 4.88
N ILE A 66 0.81 6.39 5.16
CA ILE A 66 1.10 7.44 4.15
C ILE A 66 2.55 7.38 3.65
N PRO A 67 3.59 7.47 4.50
CA PRO A 67 4.97 7.40 4.03
C PRO A 67 5.34 6.02 3.45
N HIS A 68 4.68 4.94 3.89
CA HIS A 68 4.81 3.62 3.27
C HIS A 68 4.33 3.65 1.81
N HIS A 69 3.11 4.12 1.57
CA HIS A 69 2.53 4.28 0.22
C HIS A 69 3.34 5.23 -0.67
N GLU A 70 3.81 6.35 -0.13
CA GLU A 70 4.67 7.28 -0.87
C GLU A 70 5.94 6.60 -1.38
N GLY A 71 6.51 5.65 -0.62
CA GLY A 71 7.65 4.84 -1.06
C GLY A 71 7.30 3.93 -2.24
N ALA A 72 6.16 3.26 -2.20
CA ALA A 72 5.70 2.39 -3.29
C ALA A 72 5.31 3.17 -4.55
N ILE A 73 4.68 4.34 -4.40
CA ILE A 73 4.39 5.26 -5.52
C ILE A 73 5.69 5.70 -6.20
N ALA A 74 6.72 6.07 -5.44
CA ALA A 74 8.00 6.48 -6.01
C ALA A 74 8.70 5.34 -6.77
N MET A 75 8.66 4.11 -6.25
CA MET A 75 9.15 2.94 -7.01
C MET A 75 8.34 2.71 -8.29
N ALA A 76 7.02 2.85 -8.22
CA ALA A 76 6.14 2.69 -9.37
C ALA A 76 6.41 3.73 -10.47
N ASP A 77 6.69 4.98 -10.09
CA ASP A 77 7.08 6.04 -11.04
C ASP A 77 8.35 5.66 -11.82
N LEU A 78 9.36 5.09 -11.14
CA LEU A 78 10.54 4.57 -11.81
C LEU A 78 10.17 3.43 -12.76
N ALA A 79 9.37 2.47 -12.31
CA ALA A 79 8.97 1.31 -13.11
C ALA A 79 8.17 1.69 -14.37
N ILE A 80 7.32 2.71 -14.31
CA ILE A 80 6.58 3.21 -15.49
C ILE A 80 7.54 3.66 -16.60
N SER A 81 8.72 4.15 -16.25
CA SER A 81 9.73 4.65 -17.21
C SER A 81 10.84 3.64 -17.55
N GLN A 82 11.14 2.69 -16.66
CA GLN A 82 12.33 1.83 -16.79
C GLN A 82 12.04 0.34 -16.87
N ALA A 83 10.85 -0.11 -16.49
CA ALA A 83 10.57 -1.53 -16.52
C ALA A 83 10.62 -2.05 -17.96
N LYS A 84 11.25 -3.21 -18.14
CA LYS A 84 11.42 -3.89 -19.43
C LYS A 84 10.16 -4.66 -19.81
N HIS A 85 9.50 -5.27 -18.83
CA HIS A 85 8.29 -6.06 -19.05
C HIS A 85 7.04 -5.15 -18.99
N PRO A 86 6.17 -5.18 -20.01
CA PRO A 86 4.93 -4.38 -20.02
C PRO A 86 3.98 -4.77 -18.87
N GLU A 87 4.04 -6.01 -18.39
CA GLU A 87 3.29 -6.47 -17.22
C GLU A 87 3.68 -5.69 -15.96
N LEU A 88 4.98 -5.44 -15.77
CA LEU A 88 5.47 -4.69 -14.62
C LEU A 88 5.12 -3.20 -14.72
N GLN A 89 5.17 -2.62 -15.93
CA GLN A 89 4.69 -1.25 -16.17
C GLN A 89 3.20 -1.11 -15.88
N ALA A 90 2.39 -2.10 -16.25
CA ALA A 90 0.96 -2.11 -15.99
C ALA A 90 0.66 -2.20 -14.48
N LEU A 91 1.37 -3.08 -13.75
CA LEU A 91 1.30 -3.14 -12.29
C LEU A 91 1.69 -1.80 -11.65
N ALA A 92 2.77 -1.18 -12.10
CA ALA A 92 3.23 0.09 -11.57
C ALA A 92 2.17 1.21 -11.71
N ARG A 93 1.47 1.29 -12.86
CA ARG A 93 0.35 2.24 -13.02
C ARG A 93 -0.81 1.94 -12.08
N ALA A 94 -1.10 0.67 -11.83
CA ALA A 94 -2.14 0.26 -10.89
C ALA A 94 -1.78 0.70 -9.46
N ILE A 95 -0.56 0.38 -8.99
CA ILE A 95 -0.02 0.79 -7.69
C ILE A 95 -0.05 2.33 -7.54
N GLN A 96 0.47 3.05 -8.54
CA GLN A 96 0.47 4.52 -8.52
C GLN A 96 -0.94 5.08 -8.35
N THR A 97 -1.91 4.52 -9.09
CA THR A 97 -3.30 4.99 -9.07
C THR A 97 -3.98 4.70 -7.73
N SER A 98 -3.94 3.45 -7.27
CA SER A 98 -4.62 3.03 -6.03
C SER A 98 -4.00 3.72 -4.82
N GLN A 99 -2.69 3.61 -4.64
CA GLN A 99 -2.04 4.12 -3.43
C GLN A 99 -2.05 5.65 -3.36
N THR A 100 -2.00 6.35 -4.50
CA THR A 100 -2.21 7.80 -4.52
C THR A 100 -3.60 8.18 -4.03
N GLN A 101 -4.63 7.44 -4.42
CA GLN A 101 -6.00 7.68 -3.95
C GLN A 101 -6.10 7.40 -2.44
N GLU A 102 -5.54 6.29 -1.97
CA GLU A 102 -5.56 5.90 -0.56
C GLU A 102 -4.83 6.93 0.33
N VAL A 103 -3.70 7.50 -0.13
CA VAL A 103 -3.02 8.61 0.56
C VAL A 103 -3.93 9.83 0.68
N ARG A 104 -4.63 10.23 -0.39
CA ARG A 104 -5.55 11.38 -0.36
C ARG A 104 -6.70 11.14 0.61
N ASP A 105 -7.25 9.92 0.62
CA ASP A 105 -8.34 9.54 1.53
C ASP A 105 -7.88 9.61 2.98
N MET A 106 -6.73 9.01 3.31
CA MET A 106 -6.15 9.05 4.64
C MET A 106 -5.85 10.48 5.11
N GLN A 107 -5.28 11.34 4.26
CA GLN A 107 -5.05 12.75 4.56
C GLN A 107 -6.36 13.51 4.84
N THR A 108 -7.40 13.22 4.07
CA THR A 108 -8.73 13.83 4.19
C THR A 108 -9.38 13.43 5.51
N TRP A 109 -9.36 12.14 5.82
CA TRP A 109 -9.89 11.59 7.06
C TRP A 109 -9.15 12.10 8.28
N TYR A 110 -7.82 12.13 8.24
CA TYR A 110 -7.01 12.64 9.33
C TYR A 110 -7.39 14.09 9.68
N ARG A 111 -7.50 14.94 8.65
CA ARG A 111 -7.92 16.34 8.83
C ARG A 111 -9.31 16.44 9.44
N ARG A 112 -10.25 15.65 8.94
CA ARG A 112 -11.64 15.65 9.41
C ARG A 112 -11.77 15.17 10.86
N TRP A 113 -11.03 14.14 11.25
CA TRP A 113 -11.18 13.49 12.55
C TRP A 113 -10.35 14.12 13.66
N TYR A 114 -9.20 14.70 13.32
CA TYR A 114 -8.24 15.22 14.30
C TYR A 114 -8.01 16.73 14.23
N GLY A 115 -8.66 17.42 13.27
CA GLY A 115 -8.60 18.89 13.15
C GLY A 115 -7.24 19.44 12.72
N SER A 116 -6.32 18.60 12.23
CA SER A 116 -4.99 19.01 11.76
C SER A 116 -4.57 18.24 10.51
N THR A 117 -3.52 18.68 9.82
CA THR A 117 -2.88 17.83 8.81
C THR A 117 -2.15 16.66 9.47
N VAL A 118 -1.87 15.62 8.68
CA VAL A 118 -1.00 14.51 9.08
C VAL A 118 0.38 15.11 9.44
N PRO A 119 0.92 14.83 10.63
CA PRO A 119 2.23 15.32 11.02
C PRO A 119 3.32 14.70 10.13
N ASP A 120 4.36 15.48 9.84
CA ASP A 120 5.55 14.94 9.18
C ASP A 120 6.22 13.90 10.09
N TRP A 121 6.93 12.96 9.48
CA TRP A 121 7.71 11.94 10.16
C TRP A 121 8.70 12.51 11.19
N ASP A 122 9.28 13.67 10.88
CA ASP A 122 10.25 14.36 11.74
C ASP A 122 9.61 15.22 12.85
N ASP A 123 8.27 15.25 12.93
CA ASP A 123 7.55 15.94 14.01
C ASP A 123 7.84 15.27 15.38
N ARG A 124 7.96 16.10 16.43
CA ARG A 124 8.22 15.64 17.81
C ARG A 124 7.12 14.72 18.35
N ARG A 125 5.88 14.88 17.90
CA ARG A 125 4.75 14.00 18.25
C ARG A 125 4.94 12.59 17.70
N VAL A 126 5.41 12.49 16.45
CA VAL A 126 5.72 11.21 15.78
C VAL A 126 6.98 10.57 16.39
N SER A 127 7.94 11.39 16.80
CA SER A 127 9.16 10.93 17.50
C SER A 127 8.87 10.22 18.82
N SER A 128 7.81 10.58 19.53
CA SER A 128 7.36 9.86 20.73
C SER A 128 6.84 8.46 20.40
N TRP A 129 6.12 8.30 19.28
CA TRP A 129 5.62 6.99 18.83
C TRP A 129 6.75 6.08 18.38
N ARG A 130 7.73 6.63 17.66
CA ARG A 130 8.95 5.92 17.25
C ARG A 130 9.70 5.31 18.44
N ASN A 131 9.78 6.05 19.55
CA ASN A 131 10.53 5.64 20.74
C ASN A 131 9.71 4.80 21.74
N SER A 132 8.38 4.69 21.55
CA SER A 132 7.48 3.98 22.47
C SER A 132 7.33 2.48 22.19
N GLY A 133 8.28 1.88 21.46
CA GLY A 133 8.39 0.43 21.36
C GLY A 133 7.56 -0.20 20.25
N MET A 134 7.44 0.43 19.07
CA MET A 134 7.24 -0.38 17.87
C MET A 134 8.52 -1.21 17.69
N PRO A 135 8.53 -2.55 17.88
CA PRO A 135 9.66 -3.33 17.43
C PRO A 135 9.83 -3.02 15.94
N SER A 136 11.03 -2.56 15.58
CA SER A 136 11.47 -2.30 14.21
C SER A 136 10.83 -3.35 13.31
N ILE A 137 9.85 -2.97 12.49
CA ILE A 137 9.06 -3.95 11.76
C ILE A 137 10.00 -4.62 10.77
N GLY A 138 10.57 -5.77 11.14
CA GLY A 138 11.35 -6.67 10.29
C GLY A 138 12.48 -6.08 9.44
N MET A 139 12.93 -4.84 9.66
CA MET A 139 13.93 -4.19 8.83
C MET A 139 15.01 -3.59 9.72
N GLY A 140 16.25 -4.00 9.50
CA GLY A 140 17.45 -3.44 10.13
C GLY A 140 17.75 -1.99 9.76
N CYS A 141 16.73 -1.16 9.52
CA CYS A 141 16.85 0.23 9.11
C CYS A 141 15.98 1.10 10.03
N ALA A 142 16.65 1.90 10.87
CA ALA A 142 16.02 2.82 11.78
C ALA A 142 15.31 3.97 11.02
N GLY A 143 14.00 4.12 11.19
CA GLY A 143 13.26 5.32 10.80
C GLY A 143 12.68 5.33 9.39
N ARG A 144 12.46 6.53 8.83
CA ARG A 144 11.80 6.78 7.53
C ARG A 144 12.41 5.96 6.38
N ALA A 145 13.70 5.62 6.48
CA ALA A 145 14.44 4.77 5.54
C ALA A 145 14.02 3.28 5.53
N GLY A 146 13.28 2.79 6.55
CA GLY A 146 12.66 1.46 6.51
C GLY A 146 11.29 1.46 5.82
N LEU A 147 10.65 2.63 5.70
CA LEU A 147 9.40 2.83 4.96
C LEU A 147 9.66 3.33 3.52
N ALA A 148 10.76 4.06 3.32
CA ALA A 148 11.26 4.51 2.04
C ALA A 148 12.22 3.49 1.44
N THR A 149 11.96 3.05 0.22
CA THR A 149 12.86 2.15 -0.52
C THR A 149 14.12 2.90 -0.97
N ASP A 150 15.23 2.17 -1.14
CA ASP A 150 16.45 2.69 -1.77
C ASP A 150 16.22 2.91 -3.28
N LEU A 151 15.61 4.05 -3.60
CA LEU A 151 15.31 4.46 -4.98
C LEU A 151 16.58 4.64 -5.82
N ILE A 152 17.72 4.97 -5.20
CA ILE A 152 19.00 5.13 -5.90
C ILE A 152 19.48 3.76 -6.36
N ALA A 153 19.46 2.76 -5.47
CA ALA A 153 19.80 1.39 -5.83
C ALA A 153 18.85 0.82 -6.90
N LEU A 154 17.54 1.06 -6.77
CA LEU A 154 16.55 0.63 -7.77
C LEU A 154 16.81 1.26 -9.14
N GLN A 155 17.02 2.58 -9.18
CA GLN A 155 17.32 3.34 -10.39
C GLN A 155 18.60 2.88 -11.10
N ALA A 156 19.60 2.45 -10.33
CA ALA A 156 20.90 2.01 -10.84
C ALA A 156 20.97 0.50 -11.13
N ALA A 157 19.91 -0.25 -10.88
CA ALA A 157 19.92 -1.71 -10.98
C ALA A 157 20.17 -2.16 -12.44
N PRO A 158 21.14 -3.07 -12.69
CA PRO A 158 21.38 -3.62 -14.03
C PRO A 158 20.16 -4.36 -14.59
N ASP A 159 19.41 -5.02 -13.70
CA ASP A 159 18.11 -5.61 -13.99
C ASP A 159 17.04 -4.92 -13.13
N PHE A 160 16.48 -3.86 -13.68
CA PHE A 160 15.47 -3.03 -13.02
C PHE A 160 14.28 -3.87 -12.53
N ASP A 161 13.70 -4.70 -13.40
CA ASP A 161 12.49 -5.46 -13.11
C ASP A 161 12.72 -6.46 -11.97
N ARG A 162 13.90 -7.10 -11.94
CA ARG A 162 14.30 -8.00 -10.86
C ARG A 162 14.41 -7.25 -9.54
N ALA A 163 15.15 -6.13 -9.53
CA ALA A 163 15.35 -5.33 -8.33
C ALA A 163 14.03 -4.74 -7.81
N PHE A 164 13.15 -4.29 -8.71
CA PHE A 164 11.82 -3.81 -8.35
C PHE A 164 11.03 -4.90 -7.63
N ILE A 165 10.98 -6.12 -8.18
CA ILE A 165 10.23 -7.22 -7.56
C ILE A 165 10.83 -7.60 -6.19
N GLU A 166 12.15 -7.71 -6.10
CA GLU A 166 12.87 -8.05 -4.86
C GLU A 166 12.63 -7.00 -3.75
N MET A 167 12.40 -5.74 -4.11
CA MET A 167 12.09 -4.65 -3.17
C MET A 167 10.59 -4.51 -2.87
N MET A 168 9.74 -4.63 -3.89
CA MET A 168 8.30 -4.35 -3.76
C MET A 168 7.55 -5.48 -3.05
N ILE A 169 7.96 -6.75 -3.19
CA ILE A 169 7.34 -7.85 -2.44
C ILE A 169 7.42 -7.62 -0.91
N PRO A 170 8.61 -7.47 -0.29
CA PRO A 170 8.68 -7.25 1.15
C PRO A 170 8.06 -5.91 1.59
N HIS A 171 8.06 -4.90 0.71
CA HIS A 171 7.36 -3.63 0.96
C HIS A 171 5.84 -3.84 1.07
N HIS A 172 5.24 -4.60 0.14
CA HIS A 172 3.81 -4.96 0.19
C HIS A 172 3.47 -5.86 1.39
N GLU A 173 4.32 -6.82 1.74
CA GLU A 173 4.09 -7.65 2.92
C GLU A 173 4.02 -6.80 4.20
N MET A 174 4.78 -5.70 4.26
CA MET A 174 4.68 -4.72 5.34
C MET A 174 3.33 -4.01 5.36
N GLY A 175 2.86 -3.54 4.21
CA GLY A 175 1.55 -2.88 4.07
C GLY A 175 0.40 -3.80 4.50
N VAL A 176 0.43 -5.06 4.06
CA VAL A 176 -0.53 -6.10 4.46
C VAL A 176 -0.53 -6.31 5.97
N ARG A 177 0.64 -6.43 6.62
CA ARG A 177 0.72 -6.58 8.08
C ARG A 177 0.16 -5.36 8.81
N MET A 178 0.47 -4.14 8.38
CA MET A 178 -0.09 -2.92 8.98
C MET A 178 -1.62 -2.84 8.85
N ALA A 179 -2.15 -3.23 7.69
CA ALA A 179 -3.59 -3.28 7.45
C ALA A 179 -4.29 -4.35 8.31
N GLN A 180 -3.70 -5.53 8.48
CA GLN A 180 -4.21 -6.56 9.39
C GLN A 180 -4.24 -6.07 10.85
N MET A 181 -3.20 -5.35 11.28
CA MET A 181 -3.14 -4.81 12.64
C MET A 181 -4.24 -3.77 12.91
N VAL A 182 -4.49 -2.85 11.97
CA VAL A 182 -5.50 -1.81 12.17
C VAL A 182 -6.93 -2.38 12.18
N LEU A 183 -7.20 -3.47 11.43
CA LEU A 183 -8.49 -4.17 11.47
C LEU A 183 -8.83 -4.72 12.85
N LEU A 184 -7.82 -5.11 13.64
CA LEU A 184 -8.03 -5.59 15.00
C LEU A 184 -8.30 -4.47 16.00
N ARG A 185 -8.20 -3.20 15.63
CA ARG A 185 -8.22 -2.08 16.58
C ARG A 185 -9.16 -0.94 16.19
N SER A 186 -9.45 -0.78 14.90
CA SER A 186 -10.30 0.29 14.39
C SER A 186 -11.78 -0.08 14.43
N ASP A 187 -12.60 0.86 14.91
CA ASP A 187 -14.05 0.82 14.77
C ASP A 187 -14.57 1.73 13.63
N ARG A 188 -13.66 2.38 12.88
CA ARG A 188 -14.06 3.26 11.76
C ARG A 188 -14.28 2.45 10.49
N PRO A 189 -15.48 2.49 9.90
CA PRO A 189 -15.77 1.72 8.68
C PRO A 189 -14.90 2.16 7.50
N GLU A 190 -14.45 3.43 7.45
CA GLU A 190 -13.50 3.92 6.45
C GLU A 190 -12.15 3.20 6.54
N ILE A 191 -11.58 3.09 7.73
CA ILE A 191 -10.31 2.40 7.96
C ILE A 191 -10.44 0.90 7.73
N GLN A 192 -11.54 0.29 8.16
CA GLN A 192 -11.79 -1.14 7.93
C GLN A 192 -11.87 -1.46 6.44
N ARG A 193 -12.59 -0.63 5.66
CA ARG A 193 -12.67 -0.80 4.20
C ARG A 193 -11.32 -0.62 3.53
N LEU A 194 -10.57 0.43 3.88
CA LEU A 194 -9.24 0.67 3.34
C LEU A 194 -8.29 -0.50 3.64
N ALA A 195 -8.24 -0.95 4.89
CA ALA A 195 -7.36 -2.04 5.29
C ALA A 195 -7.69 -3.35 4.55
N GLN A 196 -8.98 -3.65 4.35
CA GLN A 196 -9.38 -4.83 3.58
C GLN A 196 -9.00 -4.71 2.08
N ALA A 197 -9.10 -3.52 1.50
CA ALA A 197 -8.65 -3.25 0.14
C ALA A 197 -7.13 -3.48 0.01
N ILE A 198 -6.33 -2.84 0.87
CA ILE A 198 -4.87 -3.02 0.93
C ILE A 198 -4.48 -4.50 1.04
N ILE A 199 -5.11 -5.25 1.95
CA ILE A 199 -4.84 -6.69 2.11
C ILE A 199 -5.15 -7.44 0.82
N THR A 200 -6.27 -7.14 0.16
CA THR A 200 -6.70 -7.88 -1.03
C THR A 200 -5.78 -7.60 -2.21
N ASP A 201 -5.56 -6.31 -2.49
CA ASP A 201 -4.82 -5.84 -3.66
C ASP A 201 -3.34 -6.18 -3.51
N GLN A 202 -2.71 -5.84 -2.39
CA GLN A 202 -1.27 -6.09 -2.23
C GLN A 202 -0.94 -7.59 -2.20
N ASN A 203 -1.81 -8.46 -1.65
CA ASN A 203 -1.61 -9.91 -1.76
C ASN A 203 -1.74 -10.43 -3.20
N GLN A 204 -2.61 -9.83 -4.02
CA GLN A 204 -2.69 -10.17 -5.44
C GLN A 204 -1.43 -9.74 -6.18
N GLU A 205 -0.95 -8.52 -5.93
CA GLU A 205 0.25 -7.97 -6.56
C GLU A 205 1.51 -8.76 -6.15
N ILE A 206 1.63 -9.17 -4.88
CA ILE A 206 2.68 -10.10 -4.42
C ILE A 206 2.68 -11.39 -5.23
N ARG A 207 1.51 -12.02 -5.43
CA ARG A 207 1.41 -13.28 -6.20
C ARG A 207 1.83 -13.09 -7.66
N GLN A 208 1.43 -11.97 -8.28
CA GLN A 208 1.82 -11.63 -9.65
C GLN A 208 3.34 -11.47 -9.75
N MET A 209 3.93 -10.65 -8.88
CA MET A 209 5.38 -10.43 -8.86
C MET A 209 6.16 -11.72 -8.61
N GLN A 210 5.72 -12.58 -7.67
CA GLN A 210 6.35 -13.87 -7.44
C GLN A 210 6.26 -14.81 -8.65
N GLN A 211 5.14 -14.78 -9.38
CA GLN A 211 4.98 -15.55 -10.61
C GLN A 211 5.94 -15.05 -11.69
N TRP A 212 6.00 -13.73 -11.92
CA TRP A 212 6.90 -13.12 -12.89
C TRP A 212 8.36 -13.36 -12.55
N TYR A 213 8.75 -13.23 -11.29
CA TYR A 213 10.11 -13.49 -10.86
C TYR A 213 10.57 -14.91 -11.25
N ARG A 214 9.71 -15.90 -11.03
CA ARG A 214 9.97 -17.27 -11.51
C ARG A 214 10.04 -17.29 -13.03
N GLN A 215 9.04 -16.77 -13.74
CA GLN A 215 8.98 -16.85 -15.20
C GLN A 215 10.16 -16.16 -15.91
N TRP A 216 10.70 -15.08 -15.37
CA TRP A 216 11.72 -14.25 -16.02
C TRP A 216 13.15 -14.61 -15.59
N TYR A 217 13.34 -15.19 -14.40
CA TYR A 217 14.65 -15.39 -13.79
C TYR A 217 14.93 -16.80 -13.26
N SER A 218 14.05 -17.78 -13.57
CA SER A 218 14.34 -19.20 -13.30
C SER A 218 14.94 -19.93 -14.50
#